data_AF-A0A2V6F9G5-F1
#
_entry.id   AF-A0A2V6F9G5-F1
#
_cell.length_a   1.000
_cell.length_b   1.000
_cell.length_c   1.000
_cell.angle_alpha   90.00
_cell.angle_beta   90.00
_cell.angle_gamma   90.00
#
_symmetry.space_group_name_H-M   'P 1'
#
loop_
_entity.id
_entity.type
_entity.pdbx_description
1 polymer ?
#
loop_
_entity_poly.entity_id
_entity_poly.type
_entity_poly.pdbx_seq_one_letter_code
_entity_poly.pdbx_strand_id
1 'polypeptide(L)'
;MNPGSELRQFALQQQTRRAFLGRASQGVGMLALASLIHPALLRGATAKASANKDKWTGVVNPLHFPPKVKRIIWLSMAGGPSHLETFDPKPKLGEMHGKPMPESVTKGKQLAQLQGKELLCYGPQLKFRKFGKSGAEICELFEHIGSVVDDICIIRSMTTEAINHDPAHMFMNTGSQIAGRPSMGAWVIYGLGSDAQELPGFVVLTSLGKGGQNQPIAARQWASGLLPSRFQGVHLRSKGDPVLYLGAPPGVSREQQHDVVKAVNAINSKYEAIVDDPEISTRIAQYEMAFLMQASVPELIDTRKEPQHVLDLYGGKPGDGSFASNCLLARRLAERGVRFIQLYHKDWDHHGGVKEGITLKAQEVDRACMALISDLKQRGMLEDTL
;
A
#
# COMPACT_ATOMS: atom_id res chain seq x y z
N MET A 1 -70.31 -5.71 -25.25
CA MET A 1 -69.04 -5.02 -24.95
C MET A 1 -68.61 -4.31 -26.22
N ASN A 2 -68.49 -2.98 -26.18
CA ASN A 2 -68.01 -2.20 -27.32
C ASN A 2 -66.47 -2.13 -27.23
N PRO A 3 -65.72 -2.74 -28.15
CA PRO A 3 -64.25 -2.75 -28.09
C PRO A 3 -63.65 -1.33 -28.08
N GLY A 4 -64.34 -0.38 -28.72
CA GLY A 4 -63.91 1.02 -28.77
C GLY A 4 -64.03 1.75 -27.42
N SER A 5 -64.98 1.36 -26.54
CA SER A 5 -65.09 1.95 -25.21
C SER A 5 -64.02 1.41 -24.26
N GLU A 6 -63.67 0.13 -24.36
CA GLU A 6 -62.62 -0.49 -23.53
C GLU A 6 -61.23 0.03 -23.92
N LEU A 7 -60.94 0.19 -25.22
CA LEU A 7 -59.69 0.79 -25.69
C LEU A 7 -59.55 2.25 -25.23
N ARG A 8 -60.63 3.03 -25.24
CA ARG A 8 -60.63 4.39 -24.68
C ARG A 8 -60.40 4.39 -23.17
N GLN A 9 -61.02 3.47 -22.44
CA GLN A 9 -60.88 3.39 -20.99
C GLN A 9 -59.48 2.93 -20.57
N PHE A 10 -58.87 2.01 -21.32
CA PHE A 10 -57.46 1.62 -21.16
C PHE A 10 -56.49 2.77 -21.45
N ALA A 11 -56.73 3.53 -22.53
CA ALA A 11 -55.94 4.71 -22.86
C ALA A 11 -56.07 5.82 -21.79
N LEU A 12 -57.28 6.05 -21.27
CA LEU A 12 -57.53 7.00 -20.19
C LEU A 12 -56.88 6.56 -18.87
N GLN A 13 -56.88 5.25 -18.55
CA GLN A 13 -56.16 4.71 -17.38
C GLN A 13 -54.64 4.90 -17.50
N GLN A 14 -54.06 4.76 -18.70
CA GLN A 14 -52.64 5.02 -18.97
C GLN A 14 -52.26 6.51 -18.79
N GLN A 15 -53.22 7.43 -18.90
CA GLN A 15 -53.02 8.87 -18.69
C GLN A 15 -53.30 9.34 -17.24
N THR A 16 -53.69 8.44 -16.34
CA THR A 16 -53.94 8.84 -14.95
C THR A 16 -52.62 9.16 -14.22
N ARG A 17 -52.64 10.22 -13.39
CA ARG A 17 -51.51 10.60 -12.52
C ARG A 17 -50.97 9.42 -11.69
N ARG A 18 -51.84 8.48 -11.30
CA ARG A 18 -51.46 7.30 -10.52
C ARG A 18 -50.65 6.28 -11.34
N ALA A 19 -51.01 6.05 -12.61
CA ALA A 19 -50.24 5.19 -13.50
C ALA A 19 -48.88 5.84 -13.87
N PHE A 20 -48.88 7.15 -14.10
CA PHE A 20 -47.64 7.91 -14.37
C PHE A 20 -46.68 7.88 -13.18
N LEU A 21 -47.15 8.23 -11.97
CA LEU A 21 -46.32 8.22 -10.76
C LEU A 21 -45.88 6.81 -10.35
N GLY A 22 -46.73 5.79 -10.54
CA GLY A 22 -46.39 4.40 -10.25
C GLY A 22 -45.31 3.81 -11.17
N ARG A 23 -45.32 4.15 -12.47
CA ARG A 23 -44.27 3.72 -13.40
C ARG A 23 -42.99 4.55 -13.26
N ALA A 24 -43.12 5.86 -13.01
CA ALA A 24 -41.98 6.75 -12.82
C ALA A 24 -41.19 6.41 -11.54
N SER A 25 -41.85 6.05 -10.44
CA SER A 25 -41.18 5.68 -9.19
C SER A 25 -40.38 4.38 -9.32
N GLN A 26 -40.88 3.40 -10.07
CA GLN A 26 -40.17 2.15 -10.36
C GLN A 26 -38.94 2.38 -11.24
N GLY A 27 -39.03 3.26 -12.25
CA GLY A 27 -37.91 3.62 -13.12
C GLY A 27 -36.81 4.39 -12.40
N VAL A 28 -37.18 5.39 -11.58
CA VAL A 28 -36.21 6.18 -10.79
C VAL A 28 -35.54 5.33 -9.71
N GLY A 29 -36.29 4.42 -9.07
CA GLY A 29 -35.73 3.49 -8.09
C GLY A 29 -34.69 2.54 -8.70
N MET A 30 -34.96 2.00 -9.89
CA MET A 30 -34.00 1.15 -10.61
C MET A 30 -32.79 1.93 -11.14
N LEU A 31 -32.98 3.18 -11.56
CA LEU A 31 -31.87 4.09 -11.89
C LEU A 31 -30.98 4.38 -10.68
N ALA A 32 -31.58 4.63 -9.52
CA ALA A 32 -30.84 4.82 -8.27
C ALA A 32 -30.08 3.55 -7.87
N LEU A 33 -30.73 2.39 -7.92
CA LEU A 33 -30.08 1.10 -7.64
C LEU A 33 -28.94 0.80 -8.62
N ALA A 34 -29.16 1.02 -9.92
CA ALA A 34 -28.13 0.87 -10.94
C ALA A 34 -26.96 1.87 -10.74
N SER A 35 -27.24 3.08 -10.27
CA SER A 35 -26.20 4.06 -9.92
C SER A 35 -25.35 3.64 -8.71
N LEU A 36 -25.93 2.90 -7.77
CA LEU A 36 -25.24 2.38 -6.59
C LEU A 36 -24.45 1.10 -6.91
N ILE A 37 -25.00 0.22 -7.76
CA ILE A 37 -24.36 -1.04 -8.16
C ILE A 37 -23.26 -0.81 -9.20
N HIS A 38 -23.47 0.09 -10.16
CA HIS A 38 -22.52 0.36 -11.24
C HIS A 38 -22.54 1.84 -11.68
N PRO A 39 -21.89 2.74 -10.91
CA PRO A 39 -21.91 4.19 -11.14
C PRO A 39 -21.47 4.63 -12.54
N ALA A 40 -20.75 3.78 -13.28
CA ALA A 40 -20.29 4.05 -14.63
C ALA A 40 -21.40 3.99 -15.71
N LEU A 41 -22.53 3.28 -15.46
CA LEU A 41 -23.60 3.11 -16.47
C LEU A 41 -24.38 4.40 -16.76
N LEU A 42 -24.38 5.36 -15.82
CA LEU A 42 -25.03 6.67 -15.97
C LEU A 42 -24.07 7.78 -16.41
N ARG A 43 -22.81 7.45 -16.71
CA ARG A 43 -21.88 8.40 -17.33
C ARG A 43 -22.22 8.55 -18.81
N GLY A 44 -23.24 9.35 -19.09
CA GLY A 44 -23.48 9.86 -20.44
C GLY A 44 -22.25 10.63 -20.95
N ALA A 45 -21.96 10.49 -22.25
CA ALA A 45 -20.82 11.09 -22.95
C ALA A 45 -20.79 12.64 -22.96
N THR A 46 -21.66 13.30 -22.20
CA THR A 46 -21.75 14.75 -22.01
C THR A 46 -21.44 15.20 -20.57
N ALA A 47 -21.09 14.29 -19.66
CA ALA A 47 -20.67 14.62 -18.29
C ALA A 47 -19.20 15.10 -18.21
N LYS A 48 -18.86 16.17 -18.92
CA LYS A 48 -17.60 16.90 -18.73
C LYS A 48 -17.65 17.95 -17.60
N ALA A 49 -18.72 18.01 -16.79
CA ALA A 49 -18.93 19.15 -15.89
C ALA A 49 -19.48 18.88 -14.47
N SER A 50 -19.59 17.64 -13.97
CA SER A 50 -20.07 17.43 -12.59
C SER A 50 -19.59 16.13 -11.89
N ALA A 51 -18.42 15.60 -12.26
CA ALA A 51 -17.71 14.72 -11.34
C ALA A 51 -17.07 15.59 -10.25
N ASN A 52 -17.07 15.18 -8.98
CA ASN A 52 -16.29 15.78 -7.90
C ASN A 52 -15.00 16.39 -8.45
N LYS A 53 -14.92 17.73 -8.51
CA LYS A 53 -13.79 18.46 -9.10
C LYS A 53 -12.47 18.18 -8.36
N ASP A 54 -12.54 17.56 -7.20
CA ASP A 54 -11.42 17.46 -6.26
C ASP A 54 -10.74 16.08 -6.24
N LYS A 55 -11.25 15.07 -6.97
CA LYS A 55 -10.59 13.75 -7.01
C LYS A 55 -9.55 13.68 -8.11
N TRP A 56 -8.28 13.67 -7.74
CA TRP A 56 -7.16 13.46 -8.66
C TRP A 56 -7.23 12.06 -9.31
N THR A 57 -7.38 12.02 -10.64
CA THR A 57 -7.51 10.77 -11.41
C THR A 57 -6.22 10.36 -12.13
N GLY A 58 -5.11 11.01 -11.81
CA GLY A 58 -3.82 10.81 -12.49
C GLY A 58 -3.65 11.70 -13.72
N VAL A 59 -2.40 11.94 -14.11
CA VAL A 59 -2.10 12.68 -15.37
C VAL A 59 -2.33 11.85 -16.62
N VAL A 60 -2.33 10.52 -16.51
CA VAL A 60 -2.58 9.63 -17.65
C VAL A 60 -4.08 9.31 -17.70
N ASN A 61 -4.84 10.14 -18.42
CA ASN A 61 -6.29 9.99 -18.53
C ASN A 61 -6.78 10.40 -19.95
N PRO A 62 -7.35 9.47 -20.75
CA PRO A 62 -7.61 8.06 -20.43
C PRO A 62 -6.33 7.22 -20.43
N LEU A 63 -6.38 6.06 -19.77
CA LEU A 63 -5.29 5.08 -19.80
C LEU A 63 -5.21 4.41 -21.17
N HIS A 64 -3.99 4.11 -21.64
CA HIS A 64 -3.78 3.37 -22.89
C HIS A 64 -4.32 1.94 -22.83
N PHE A 65 -4.21 1.30 -21.67
CA PHE A 65 -4.72 -0.05 -21.40
C PHE A 65 -5.50 -0.07 -20.08
N PRO A 66 -6.52 -0.93 -19.95
CA PRO A 66 -7.14 -1.19 -18.66
C PRO A 66 -6.09 -1.71 -17.65
N PRO A 67 -5.93 -1.08 -16.47
CA PRO A 67 -4.97 -1.54 -15.49
C PRO A 67 -5.45 -2.86 -14.88
N LYS A 68 -4.61 -3.90 -14.93
CA LYS A 68 -4.90 -5.17 -14.25
C LYS A 68 -4.71 -5.04 -12.75
N VAL A 69 -3.63 -4.39 -12.34
CA VAL A 69 -3.31 -4.10 -10.93
C VAL A 69 -4.03 -2.81 -10.53
N LYS A 70 -4.90 -2.90 -9.53
CA LYS A 70 -5.56 -1.75 -8.91
C LYS A 70 -4.80 -1.22 -7.71
N ARG A 71 -3.96 -2.01 -7.05
CA ARG A 71 -3.24 -1.56 -5.85
C ARG A 71 -1.95 -2.34 -5.65
N ILE A 72 -1.02 -1.75 -4.92
CA ILE A 72 0.30 -2.33 -4.62
C ILE A 72 0.47 -2.37 -3.10
N ILE A 73 0.82 -3.53 -2.56
CA ILE A 73 1.26 -3.71 -1.17
C ILE A 73 2.74 -4.11 -1.17
N TRP A 74 3.60 -3.11 -0.98
CA TRP A 74 5.04 -3.29 -0.96
C TRP A 74 5.56 -3.62 0.43
N LEU A 75 5.96 -4.88 0.65
CA LEU A 75 6.57 -5.33 1.91
C LEU A 75 8.09 -5.21 1.82
N SER A 76 8.68 -4.32 2.60
CA SER A 76 10.12 -4.05 2.63
C SER A 76 10.74 -4.52 3.94
N MET A 77 11.49 -5.61 3.88
CA MET A 77 12.30 -6.11 4.99
C MET A 77 13.57 -5.26 5.07
N ALA A 78 13.50 -4.18 5.84
CA ALA A 78 14.50 -3.13 5.92
C ALA A 78 15.74 -3.59 6.70
N GLY A 79 16.89 -3.47 6.04
CA GLY A 79 18.18 -3.94 6.55
C GLY A 79 18.83 -5.01 5.67
N GLY A 80 18.16 -5.49 4.62
CA GLY A 80 18.74 -6.43 3.67
C GLY A 80 18.67 -7.87 4.19
N PRO A 81 17.59 -8.60 3.91
CA PRO A 81 17.49 -10.01 4.29
C PRO A 81 18.68 -10.80 3.76
N SER A 82 19.16 -11.74 4.57
CA SER A 82 20.21 -12.63 4.10
C SER A 82 19.74 -13.37 2.86
N HIS A 83 20.43 -13.13 1.75
CA HIS A 83 20.18 -13.85 0.50
C HIS A 83 20.60 -15.34 0.60
N LEU A 84 21.23 -15.74 1.71
CA LEU A 84 21.66 -17.12 1.97
C LEU A 84 20.60 -17.94 2.71
N GLU A 85 19.68 -17.28 3.41
CA GLU A 85 18.66 -17.92 4.23
C GLU A 85 17.23 -17.49 3.82
N THR A 86 17.03 -17.07 2.57
CA THR A 86 15.72 -16.65 2.04
C THR A 86 15.28 -17.44 0.81
N PHE A 87 15.37 -16.87 -0.39
CA PHE A 87 14.72 -17.39 -1.60
C PHE A 87 15.70 -17.87 -2.67
N ASP A 88 17.00 -17.92 -2.39
CA ASP A 88 18.04 -18.26 -3.37
C ASP A 88 19.06 -19.27 -2.83
N PRO A 89 18.93 -20.57 -3.15
CA PRO A 89 19.89 -21.59 -2.74
C PRO A 89 21.22 -21.38 -3.47
N LYS A 90 22.33 -21.31 -2.71
CA LYS A 90 23.68 -21.10 -3.23
C LYS A 90 24.61 -22.28 -2.94
N PRO A 91 24.44 -23.44 -3.61
CA PRO A 91 25.20 -24.66 -3.31
C PRO A 91 26.71 -24.46 -3.45
N LYS A 92 27.15 -23.74 -4.50
CA LYS A 92 28.58 -23.47 -4.72
C LYS A 92 29.21 -22.68 -3.58
N LEU A 93 28.48 -21.71 -3.03
CA LEU A 93 28.94 -20.91 -1.90
C LEU A 93 28.97 -21.75 -0.61
N GLY A 94 28.06 -22.72 -0.47
CA GLY A 94 28.11 -23.74 0.59
C GLY A 94 29.40 -24.57 0.54
N GLU A 95 29.81 -25.06 -0.64
CA GLU A 95 31.10 -25.78 -0.81
C GLU A 95 32.33 -24.92 -0.48
N MET A 96 32.20 -23.60 -0.62
CA MET A 96 33.25 -22.62 -0.37
C MET A 96 33.24 -22.10 1.06
N HIS A 97 32.27 -22.47 1.88
CA HIS A 97 32.14 -21.95 3.23
C HIS A 97 33.43 -22.15 4.05
N GLY A 98 33.90 -21.07 4.69
CA GLY A 98 35.11 -21.07 5.50
C GLY A 98 36.42 -21.05 4.70
N LYS A 99 36.38 -21.11 3.36
CA LYS A 99 37.56 -20.97 2.49
C LYS A 99 37.81 -19.49 2.16
N PRO A 100 39.04 -19.09 1.82
CA PRO A 100 39.34 -17.74 1.36
C PRO A 100 38.48 -17.33 0.16
N MET A 101 38.01 -16.08 0.16
CA MET A 101 37.29 -15.51 -0.98
C MET A 101 38.22 -15.43 -2.20
N PRO A 102 37.74 -15.79 -3.42
CA PRO A 102 38.54 -15.70 -4.63
C PRO A 102 39.02 -14.27 -4.91
N GLU A 103 40.29 -14.13 -5.32
CA GLU A 103 40.87 -12.82 -5.68
C GLU A 103 40.08 -12.10 -6.77
N SER A 104 39.45 -12.83 -7.69
CA SER A 104 38.61 -12.26 -8.74
C SER A 104 37.43 -11.43 -8.21
N VAL A 105 37.00 -11.67 -6.97
CA VAL A 105 35.89 -10.96 -6.32
C VAL A 105 36.40 -9.82 -5.44
N THR A 106 37.58 -9.97 -4.82
CA THR A 106 38.11 -9.03 -3.82
C THR A 106 39.06 -7.99 -4.42
N LYS A 107 39.72 -8.29 -5.55
CA LYS A 107 40.71 -7.41 -6.17
C LYS A 107 40.09 -6.07 -6.59
N GLY A 108 40.67 -4.97 -6.10
CA GLY A 108 40.21 -3.60 -6.41
C GLY A 108 38.92 -3.18 -5.71
N LYS A 109 38.36 -4.00 -4.81
CA LYS A 109 37.19 -3.62 -4.00
C LYS A 109 37.63 -2.90 -2.74
N GLN A 110 37.06 -1.71 -2.50
CA GLN A 110 37.35 -0.91 -1.31
C GLN A 110 36.43 -1.33 -0.15
N LEU A 111 36.84 -2.35 0.60
CA LEU A 111 36.09 -2.86 1.76
C LEU A 111 36.57 -2.17 3.04
N ALA A 112 36.21 -0.88 3.20
CA ALA A 112 36.78 0.01 4.24
C ALA A 112 36.73 -0.57 5.67
N GLN A 113 35.70 -1.35 6.03
CA GLN A 113 35.54 -1.95 7.37
C GLN A 113 36.23 -3.31 7.54
N LEU A 114 36.78 -3.90 6.47
CA LEU A 114 37.37 -5.24 6.46
C LEU A 114 38.83 -5.23 5.98
N GLN A 115 39.46 -4.05 5.89
CA GLN A 115 40.86 -3.93 5.47
C GLN A 115 41.79 -4.70 6.42
N GLY A 116 42.70 -5.50 5.86
CA GLY A 116 43.69 -6.28 6.61
C GLY A 116 43.15 -7.54 7.29
N LYS A 117 41.87 -7.90 7.09
CA LYS A 117 41.30 -9.17 7.59
C LYS A 117 41.26 -10.22 6.49
N GLU A 118 41.44 -11.48 6.87
CA GLU A 118 41.17 -12.61 5.98
C GLU A 118 39.68 -12.66 5.64
N LEU A 119 39.36 -12.60 4.35
CA LEU A 119 37.98 -12.64 3.87
C LEU A 119 37.62 -14.09 3.54
N LEU A 120 36.74 -14.68 4.36
CA LEU A 120 36.26 -16.04 4.15
C LEU A 120 34.88 -16.05 3.51
N CYS A 121 34.63 -17.00 2.61
CA CYS A 121 33.32 -17.25 2.05
C CYS A 121 32.33 -17.69 3.14
N TYR A 122 31.19 -17.01 3.21
CA TYR A 122 30.09 -17.38 4.09
C TYR A 122 29.00 -18.08 3.29
N GLY A 123 28.76 -19.37 3.58
CA GLY A 123 27.77 -20.18 2.92
C GLY A 123 26.43 -20.22 3.68
N PRO A 124 25.36 -20.74 3.06
CA PRO A 124 24.07 -20.91 3.73
C PRO A 124 24.18 -21.70 5.04
N GLN A 125 23.52 -21.20 6.09
CA GLN A 125 23.55 -21.81 7.43
C GLN A 125 22.31 -22.66 7.75
N LEU A 126 21.31 -22.61 6.87
CA LEU A 126 20.02 -23.30 6.97
C LEU A 126 19.74 -24.06 5.67
N LYS A 127 18.88 -25.08 5.76
CA LYS A 127 18.54 -25.90 4.59
C LYS A 127 17.50 -25.22 3.73
N PHE A 128 17.51 -25.57 2.45
CA PHE A 128 16.45 -25.24 1.51
C PHE A 128 15.58 -26.48 1.28
N ARG A 129 14.27 -26.26 1.12
CA ARG A 129 13.31 -27.31 0.79
C ARG A 129 12.51 -26.88 -0.44
N LYS A 130 11.99 -27.86 -1.18
CA LYS A 130 11.10 -27.64 -2.31
C LYS A 130 9.67 -27.50 -1.82
N PHE A 131 8.97 -26.49 -2.32
CA PHE A 131 7.57 -26.22 -1.99
C PHE A 131 6.72 -26.07 -3.25
N GLY A 132 5.40 -26.23 -3.06
CA GLY A 132 4.41 -26.07 -4.12
C GLY A 132 4.56 -27.06 -5.27
N LYS A 133 3.71 -26.87 -6.28
CA LYS A 133 3.77 -27.59 -7.56
C LYS A 133 4.90 -27.09 -8.45
N SER A 134 5.27 -25.81 -8.29
CA SER A 134 6.43 -25.20 -8.96
C SER A 134 7.76 -25.84 -8.54
N GLY A 135 7.82 -26.49 -7.37
CA GLY A 135 9.05 -27.06 -6.84
C GLY A 135 10.06 -25.99 -6.43
N ALA A 136 9.59 -24.78 -6.13
CA ALA A 136 10.43 -23.66 -5.73
C ALA A 136 11.25 -24.00 -4.48
N GLU A 137 12.56 -23.76 -4.56
CA GLU A 137 13.48 -23.99 -3.43
C GLU A 137 13.61 -22.72 -2.59
N ILE A 138 13.13 -22.76 -1.36
CA ILE A 138 13.20 -21.68 -0.38
C ILE A 138 13.75 -22.20 0.95
N CYS A 139 14.30 -21.31 1.77
CA CYS A 139 14.82 -21.65 3.09
C CYS A 139 13.72 -22.30 3.96
N GLU A 140 14.10 -23.31 4.75
CA GLU A 140 13.18 -24.08 5.59
C GLU A 140 12.48 -23.27 6.69
N LEU A 141 12.91 -22.03 6.96
CA LEU A 141 12.24 -21.13 7.89
C LEU A 141 10.91 -20.58 7.36
N PHE A 142 10.72 -20.57 6.04
CA PHE A 142 9.58 -19.93 5.39
C PHE A 142 8.51 -20.96 5.01
N GLU A 143 8.09 -21.80 5.95
CA GLU A 143 7.15 -22.90 5.70
C GLU A 143 5.77 -22.37 5.30
N HIS A 144 5.30 -21.28 5.90
CA HIS A 144 4.01 -20.68 5.56
C HIS A 144 4.04 -20.00 4.19
N ILE A 145 5.07 -19.20 3.89
CA ILE A 145 5.23 -18.64 2.53
C ILE A 145 5.36 -19.77 1.51
N GLY A 146 6.09 -20.84 1.85
CA GLY A 146 6.18 -22.05 1.04
C GLY A 146 4.83 -22.67 0.69
N SER A 147 3.86 -22.62 1.61
CA SER A 147 2.50 -23.15 1.36
C SER A 147 1.72 -22.39 0.28
N VAL A 148 2.10 -21.14 -0.01
CA VAL A 148 1.48 -20.28 -1.03
C VAL A 148 2.46 -19.91 -2.16
N VAL A 149 3.57 -20.63 -2.30
CA VAL A 149 4.65 -20.29 -3.24
C VAL A 149 4.21 -20.32 -4.70
N ASP A 150 3.19 -21.11 -5.03
CA ASP A 150 2.66 -21.18 -6.40
C ASP A 150 1.88 -19.91 -6.80
N ASP A 151 1.53 -19.05 -5.85
CA ASP A 151 0.97 -17.71 -6.08
C ASP A 151 2.07 -16.63 -6.12
N ILE A 152 3.35 -16.99 -5.99
CA ILE A 152 4.49 -16.07 -5.85
C ILE A 152 5.44 -16.19 -7.05
N CYS A 153 5.86 -15.04 -7.58
CA CYS A 153 6.97 -14.96 -8.53
C CYS A 153 8.28 -14.61 -7.79
N ILE A 154 9.29 -15.48 -7.89
CA ILE A 154 10.60 -15.25 -7.27
C ILE A 154 11.58 -14.71 -8.32
N ILE A 155 12.13 -13.52 -8.07
CA ILE A 155 13.14 -12.89 -8.93
C ILE A 155 14.52 -12.99 -8.26
N ARG A 156 15.42 -13.79 -8.84
CA ARG A 156 16.81 -14.00 -8.35
C ARG A 156 17.87 -13.19 -9.11
N SER A 157 17.46 -12.48 -10.17
CA SER A 157 18.35 -11.77 -11.08
C SER A 157 18.59 -10.30 -10.70
N MET A 158 18.04 -9.82 -9.57
CA MET A 158 18.20 -8.43 -9.15
C MET A 158 19.61 -8.18 -8.62
N THR A 159 20.22 -7.07 -9.05
CA THR A 159 21.54 -6.63 -8.60
C THR A 159 21.51 -5.12 -8.30
N THR A 160 22.46 -4.66 -7.50
CA THR A 160 22.65 -3.24 -7.19
C THR A 160 24.12 -2.95 -6.97
N GLU A 161 24.53 -1.71 -7.24
CA GLU A 161 25.87 -1.20 -6.93
C GLU A 161 25.95 -0.60 -5.51
N ALA A 162 24.79 -0.39 -4.88
CA ALA A 162 24.71 0.17 -3.52
C ALA A 162 25.18 -0.87 -2.49
N ILE A 163 26.22 -0.52 -1.74
CA ILE A 163 26.79 -1.37 -0.68
C ILE A 163 26.03 -1.23 0.64
N ASN A 164 25.47 -0.04 0.89
CA ASN A 164 24.78 0.28 2.14
C ASN A 164 23.26 0.21 1.99
N HIS A 165 22.56 -0.22 3.06
CA HIS A 165 21.10 -0.42 3.03
C HIS A 165 20.31 0.85 2.72
N ASP A 166 20.68 2.00 3.29
CA ASP A 166 19.91 3.23 3.06
C ASP A 166 20.00 3.76 1.60
N PRO A 167 21.18 3.83 0.97
CA PRO A 167 21.29 4.06 -0.48
C PRO A 167 20.61 2.99 -1.33
N ALA A 168 20.65 1.71 -0.92
CA ALA A 168 19.97 0.63 -1.63
C ALA A 168 18.43 0.78 -1.56
N HIS A 169 17.89 1.15 -0.39
CA HIS A 169 16.47 1.49 -0.25
C HIS A 169 16.10 2.68 -1.15
N MET A 170 16.95 3.70 -1.23
CA MET A 170 16.70 4.87 -2.08
C MET A 170 16.68 4.47 -3.54
N PHE A 171 17.62 3.62 -3.95
CA PHE A 171 17.69 3.11 -5.31
C PHE A 171 16.45 2.28 -5.66
N MET A 172 16.02 1.38 -4.77
CA MET A 172 14.80 0.59 -4.97
C MET A 172 13.56 1.46 -5.11
N ASN A 173 13.45 2.54 -4.32
CA ASN A 173 12.28 3.41 -4.34
C ASN A 173 12.30 4.44 -5.48
N THR A 174 13.46 4.93 -5.89
CA THR A 174 13.57 6.13 -6.75
C THR A 174 14.40 5.92 -8.01
N GLY A 175 15.05 4.77 -8.17
CA GLY A 175 16.02 4.48 -9.22
C GLY A 175 17.33 5.27 -9.09
N SER A 176 17.62 5.87 -7.93
CA SER A 176 18.83 6.65 -7.65
C SER A 176 19.31 6.39 -6.22
N GLN A 177 20.62 6.37 -6.00
CA GLN A 177 21.19 6.34 -4.64
C GLN A 177 21.19 7.74 -3.98
N ILE A 178 21.11 8.80 -4.78
CA ILE A 178 21.05 10.20 -4.34
C ILE A 178 19.60 10.59 -4.12
N ALA A 179 19.33 11.22 -2.97
CA ALA A 179 18.00 11.71 -2.60
C ALA A 179 17.49 12.84 -3.51
N GLY A 180 16.17 13.02 -3.54
CA GLY A 180 15.50 14.13 -4.26
C GLY A 180 14.67 13.67 -5.47
N ARG A 181 14.80 12.42 -5.91
CA ARG A 181 13.91 11.84 -6.92
C ARG A 181 12.58 11.38 -6.30
N PRO A 182 11.47 11.46 -7.04
CA PRO A 182 10.20 10.93 -6.58
C PRO A 182 10.27 9.42 -6.40
N SER A 183 9.67 8.92 -5.32
CA SER A 183 9.52 7.49 -5.06
C SER A 183 8.53 6.83 -6.02
N MET A 184 8.60 5.51 -6.13
CA MET A 184 7.70 4.70 -6.94
C MET A 184 6.24 4.93 -6.55
N GLY A 185 5.94 5.00 -5.25
CA GLY A 185 4.60 5.32 -4.77
C GLY A 185 4.12 6.70 -5.24
N ALA A 186 4.97 7.73 -5.15
CA ALA A 186 4.64 9.07 -5.64
C ALA A 186 4.36 9.10 -7.14
N TRP A 187 5.19 8.41 -7.95
CA TRP A 187 4.98 8.27 -9.40
C TRP A 187 3.68 7.56 -9.74
N VAL A 188 3.35 6.48 -9.03
CA VAL A 188 2.12 5.71 -9.26
C VAL A 188 0.88 6.56 -8.98
N ILE A 189 0.84 7.30 -7.88
CA ILE A 189 -0.31 8.16 -7.56
C ILE A 189 -0.37 9.39 -8.48
N TYR A 190 0.77 9.98 -8.83
CA TYR A 190 0.81 11.07 -9.80
C TYR A 190 0.26 10.64 -11.16
N GLY A 191 0.70 9.48 -11.64
CA GLY A 191 0.33 8.93 -12.95
C GLY A 191 -1.12 8.44 -13.03
N LEU A 192 -1.57 7.68 -12.02
CA LEU A 192 -2.79 6.87 -12.07
C LEU A 192 -3.87 7.27 -11.04
N GLY A 193 -3.59 8.23 -10.16
CA GLY A 193 -4.49 8.63 -9.08
C GLY A 193 -4.66 7.56 -8.00
N SER A 194 -5.76 7.63 -7.24
CA SER A 194 -6.16 6.63 -6.26
C SER A 194 -7.67 6.48 -6.20
N ASP A 195 -8.14 5.29 -5.84
CA ASP A 195 -9.58 5.04 -5.68
C ASP A 195 -10.07 5.45 -4.28
N ALA A 196 -9.16 5.61 -3.31
CA ALA A 196 -9.45 6.15 -1.99
C ALA A 196 -10.07 7.55 -2.11
N GLN A 197 -11.09 7.81 -1.27
CA GLN A 197 -11.77 9.10 -1.20
C GLN A 197 -11.37 9.87 0.06
N GLU A 198 -11.21 9.17 1.17
CA GLU A 198 -11.00 9.76 2.50
C GLU A 198 -9.64 9.36 3.10
N LEU A 199 -8.79 8.71 2.32
CA LEU A 199 -7.45 8.28 2.71
C LEU A 199 -6.43 8.70 1.65
N PRO A 200 -5.17 8.93 2.04
CA PRO A 200 -4.09 9.20 1.10
C PRO A 200 -3.92 8.04 0.11
N GLY A 201 -3.62 8.36 -1.15
CA GLY A 201 -3.38 7.34 -2.17
C GLY A 201 -2.10 6.54 -1.96
N PHE A 202 -1.10 7.15 -1.30
CA PHE A 202 0.18 6.54 -0.94
C PHE A 202 0.37 6.57 0.59
N VAL A 203 0.33 5.39 1.20
CA VAL A 203 0.48 5.19 2.65
C VAL A 203 1.73 4.39 2.94
N VAL A 204 2.48 4.82 3.95
CA VAL A 204 3.67 4.14 4.45
C VAL A 204 3.42 3.67 5.88
N LEU A 205 3.75 2.42 6.16
CA LEU A 205 3.66 1.78 7.46
C LEU A 205 5.07 1.38 7.91
N THR A 206 5.32 1.45 9.21
CA THR A 206 6.56 0.93 9.81
C THR A 206 6.20 -0.02 10.94
N SER A 207 6.65 -1.25 10.88
CA SER A 207 6.48 -2.22 11.98
C SER A 207 7.71 -2.25 12.89
N LEU A 208 7.47 -2.64 14.13
CA LEU A 208 8.50 -2.95 15.11
C LEU A 208 8.67 -4.47 15.17
N GLY A 209 9.91 -4.93 15.09
CA GLY A 209 10.25 -6.32 15.38
C GLY A 209 10.55 -6.53 16.87
N LYS A 210 10.63 -7.78 17.27
CA LYS A 210 11.15 -8.23 18.56
C LYS A 210 12.68 -8.13 18.48
N GLY A 211 13.22 -7.11 19.14
CA GLY A 211 14.66 -6.83 19.16
C GLY A 211 15.21 -6.39 17.79
N GLY A 212 16.54 -6.23 17.73
CA GLY A 212 17.24 -5.68 16.57
C GLY A 212 17.91 -4.35 16.86
N GLN A 213 18.50 -3.74 15.83
CA GLN A 213 19.26 -2.49 15.96
C GLN A 213 18.38 -1.23 15.97
N ASN A 214 17.06 -1.38 15.89
CA ASN A 214 16.05 -0.33 15.76
C ASN A 214 16.42 0.69 14.68
N GLN A 215 16.68 0.18 13.47
CA GLN A 215 17.21 1.01 12.40
C GLN A 215 16.23 2.12 12.00
N PRO A 216 16.67 3.38 11.92
CA PRO A 216 15.82 4.46 11.42
C PRO A 216 15.62 4.29 9.92
N ILE A 217 14.39 4.51 9.46
CA ILE A 217 14.05 4.54 8.04
C ILE A 217 13.66 5.98 7.72
N ALA A 218 14.46 6.63 6.89
CA ALA A 218 14.32 8.05 6.63
C ALA A 218 13.12 8.32 5.69
N ALA A 219 12.37 9.39 5.96
CA ALA A 219 11.19 9.75 5.14
C ALA A 219 11.52 10.09 3.68
N ARG A 220 12.79 10.38 3.39
CA ARG A 220 13.31 10.55 2.02
C ARG A 220 13.09 9.32 1.13
N GLN A 221 12.89 8.13 1.71
CA GLN A 221 12.67 6.88 0.99
C GLN A 221 11.32 6.85 0.24
N TRP A 222 10.33 7.63 0.70
CA TRP A 222 8.99 7.74 0.10
C TRP A 222 8.66 9.19 -0.30
N ALA A 223 9.68 9.96 -0.68
CA ALA A 223 9.52 11.37 -1.03
C ALA A 223 8.74 11.58 -2.34
N SER A 224 8.07 12.73 -2.46
CA SER A 224 7.52 13.21 -3.75
C SER A 224 8.61 13.78 -4.67
N GLY A 225 9.79 14.12 -4.14
CA GLY A 225 10.89 14.70 -4.92
C GLY A 225 10.46 15.98 -5.63
N LEU A 226 10.64 16.03 -6.95
CA LEU A 226 10.20 17.14 -7.80
C LEU A 226 8.68 17.21 -8.04
N LEU A 227 7.93 16.17 -7.68
CA LEU A 227 6.47 16.20 -7.80
C LEU A 227 5.85 17.02 -6.66
N PRO A 228 4.68 17.65 -6.88
CA PRO A 228 3.97 18.41 -5.85
C PRO A 228 3.85 17.63 -4.54
N SER A 229 3.99 18.30 -3.39
CA SER A 229 4.12 17.64 -2.09
C SER A 229 2.85 16.87 -1.65
N ARG A 230 1.70 17.07 -2.32
CA ARG A 230 0.50 16.23 -2.15
C ARG A 230 0.70 14.75 -2.52
N PHE A 231 1.76 14.42 -3.27
CA PHE A 231 2.11 13.05 -3.63
C PHE A 231 3.12 12.40 -2.68
N GLN A 232 3.52 13.12 -1.62
CA GLN A 232 4.37 12.60 -0.56
C GLN A 232 3.69 11.40 0.13
N GLY A 233 4.45 10.33 0.37
CA GLY A 233 3.93 9.20 1.13
C GLY A 233 3.57 9.60 2.56
N VAL A 234 2.36 9.27 3.00
CA VAL A 234 1.87 9.57 4.35
C VAL A 234 2.22 8.41 5.28
N HIS A 235 3.09 8.68 6.25
CA HIS A 235 3.50 7.69 7.24
C HIS A 235 2.43 7.55 8.33
N LEU A 236 1.83 6.36 8.43
CA LEU A 236 0.98 5.98 9.55
C LEU A 236 1.78 5.18 10.58
N ARG A 237 1.71 5.63 11.83
CA ARG A 237 2.28 4.94 12.97
C ARG A 237 1.51 3.66 13.22
N SER A 238 2.24 2.61 13.53
CA SER A 238 1.72 1.26 13.73
C SER A 238 1.20 1.00 15.14
N LYS A 239 1.48 1.91 16.08
CA LYS A 239 1.04 1.88 17.48
C LYS A 239 0.77 3.30 17.99
N GLY A 240 -0.27 3.44 18.81
CA GLY A 240 -0.73 4.75 19.30
C GLY A 240 -1.49 5.50 18.20
N ASP A 241 -1.40 6.83 18.19
CA ASP A 241 -2.05 7.65 17.17
C ASP A 241 -1.41 7.41 15.79
N PRO A 242 -2.16 6.88 14.80
CA PRO A 242 -1.63 6.57 13.48
C PRO A 242 -1.12 7.81 12.76
N VAL A 243 -1.82 8.93 12.90
CA VAL A 243 -1.35 10.26 12.52
C VAL A 243 -1.33 11.11 13.78
N LEU A 244 -0.18 11.71 14.06
CA LEU A 244 -0.02 12.58 15.22
C LEU A 244 -0.98 13.76 15.12
N TYR A 245 -1.63 14.09 16.24
CA TYR A 245 -2.53 15.26 16.37
C TYR A 245 -3.72 15.23 15.40
N LEU A 246 -4.11 14.05 14.92
CA LEU A 246 -5.27 13.91 14.03
C LEU A 246 -6.59 14.11 14.78
N GLY A 247 -6.68 13.69 16.04
CA GLY A 247 -7.88 13.87 16.86
C GLY A 247 -8.15 15.33 17.21
N ALA A 248 -9.43 15.70 17.29
CA ALA A 248 -9.83 17.00 17.81
C ALA A 248 -9.44 17.12 19.30
N PRO A 249 -8.84 18.24 19.74
CA PRO A 249 -8.55 18.45 21.16
C PRO A 249 -9.85 18.53 21.98
N PRO A 250 -9.81 18.22 23.29
CA PRO A 250 -11.00 18.26 24.14
C PRO A 250 -11.73 19.60 24.05
N GLY A 251 -13.05 19.56 23.81
CA GLY A 251 -13.88 20.76 23.68
C GLY A 251 -13.99 21.33 22.26
N VAL A 252 -13.29 20.75 21.27
CA VAL A 252 -13.45 21.12 19.86
C VAL A 252 -14.36 20.13 19.14
N SER A 253 -15.47 20.64 18.59
CA SER A 253 -16.39 19.86 17.78
C SER A 253 -15.89 19.68 16.34
N ARG A 254 -16.39 18.66 15.65
CA ARG A 254 -16.10 18.44 14.22
C ARG A 254 -16.51 19.65 13.36
N GLU A 255 -17.59 20.33 13.73
CA GLU A 255 -18.08 21.53 13.03
C GLU A 255 -17.11 22.71 13.21
N GLN A 256 -16.62 22.93 14.44
CA GLN A 256 -15.59 23.95 14.69
C GLN A 256 -14.29 23.67 13.93
N GLN A 257 -13.89 22.40 13.84
CA GLN A 257 -12.71 22.02 13.09
C GLN A 257 -12.89 22.20 11.57
N HIS A 258 -14.08 21.87 11.05
CA HIS A 258 -14.45 22.15 9.66
C HIS A 258 -14.39 23.66 9.36
N ASP A 259 -14.91 24.50 10.25
CA ASP A 259 -14.88 25.96 10.08
C ASP A 259 -13.44 26.51 10.05
N VAL A 260 -12.55 25.96 10.87
CA VAL A 260 -11.11 26.30 10.83
C VAL A 260 -10.49 25.91 9.49
N VAL A 261 -10.70 24.67 9.02
CA VAL A 261 -10.15 24.23 7.71
C VAL A 261 -10.72 25.09 6.58
N LYS A 262 -12.02 25.38 6.60
CA LYS A 262 -12.68 26.24 5.62
C LYS A 262 -12.11 27.65 5.62
N ALA A 263 -11.84 28.24 6.79
CA ALA A 263 -11.26 29.57 6.91
C ALA A 263 -9.81 29.60 6.40
N VAL A 264 -8.98 28.61 6.77
CA VAL A 264 -7.60 28.47 6.29
C VAL A 264 -7.56 28.30 4.78
N ASN A 265 -8.42 27.44 4.22
CA ASN A 265 -8.50 27.24 2.78
C ASN A 265 -8.96 28.51 2.05
N ALA A 266 -9.93 29.25 2.59
CA ALA A 266 -10.35 30.52 2.02
C ALA A 266 -9.22 31.57 2.00
N ILE A 267 -8.33 31.57 3.00
CA ILE A 267 -7.13 32.42 3.01
C ILE A 267 -6.13 31.93 1.95
N ASN A 268 -5.82 30.63 1.94
CA ASN A 268 -4.88 30.06 0.97
C ASN A 268 -5.34 30.32 -0.47
N SER A 269 -6.62 30.13 -0.80
CA SER A 269 -7.15 30.40 -2.16
C SER A 269 -7.02 31.87 -2.58
N LYS A 270 -7.08 32.82 -1.63
CA LYS A 270 -6.82 34.23 -1.93
C LYS A 270 -5.35 34.48 -2.27
N TYR A 271 -4.43 33.79 -1.59
CA TYR A 271 -2.99 33.89 -1.87
C TYR A 271 -2.59 33.16 -3.15
N GLU A 272 -3.21 32.02 -3.46
CA GLU A 272 -3.00 31.29 -4.73
C GLU A 272 -3.22 32.20 -5.94
N ALA A 273 -4.30 32.99 -5.91
CA ALA A 273 -4.63 33.95 -6.97
C ALA A 273 -3.61 35.10 -7.13
N ILE A 274 -2.71 35.28 -6.15
CA ILE A 274 -1.71 36.37 -6.14
C ILE A 274 -0.31 35.86 -6.47
N VAL A 275 0.06 34.67 -5.99
CA VAL A 275 1.45 34.20 -5.97
C VAL A 275 1.72 33.13 -7.06
N ASP A 276 0.68 32.52 -7.65
CA ASP A 276 0.80 31.42 -8.64
C ASP A 276 1.79 30.32 -8.20
N ASP A 277 1.77 29.99 -6.90
CA ASP A 277 2.60 28.95 -6.29
C ASP A 277 1.78 27.65 -6.13
N PRO A 278 2.11 26.57 -6.87
CA PRO A 278 1.44 25.27 -6.76
C PRO A 278 1.48 24.65 -5.35
N GLU A 279 2.39 25.10 -4.48
CA GLU A 279 2.48 24.63 -3.10
C GLU A 279 1.31 25.14 -2.24
N ILE A 280 0.69 26.27 -2.59
CA ILE A 280 -0.50 26.78 -1.90
C ILE A 280 -1.70 25.85 -2.14
N SER A 281 -1.91 25.45 -3.40
CA SER A 281 -2.93 24.46 -3.78
C SER A 281 -2.69 23.13 -3.08
N THR A 282 -1.42 22.74 -2.94
CA THR A 282 -1.02 21.53 -2.23
C THR A 282 -1.35 21.59 -0.74
N ARG A 283 -1.10 22.73 -0.08
CA ARG A 283 -1.45 22.93 1.34
C ARG A 283 -2.96 22.83 1.58
N ILE A 284 -3.78 23.40 0.70
CA ILE A 284 -5.24 23.28 0.75
C ILE A 284 -5.63 21.80 0.73
N ALA A 285 -5.13 21.04 -0.26
CA ALA A 285 -5.41 19.62 -0.39
C ALA A 285 -4.95 18.79 0.83
N GLN A 286 -3.81 19.15 1.43
CA GLN A 286 -3.31 18.49 2.64
C GLN A 286 -4.22 18.74 3.87
N TYR A 287 -4.70 19.96 4.07
CA TYR A 287 -5.62 20.27 5.18
C TYR A 287 -6.97 19.56 5.03
N GLU A 288 -7.51 19.49 3.81
CA GLU A 288 -8.75 18.75 3.53
C GLU A 288 -8.56 17.25 3.75
N MET A 289 -7.47 16.68 3.24
CA MET A 289 -7.13 15.28 3.48
C MET A 289 -7.00 14.99 4.98
N ALA A 290 -6.30 15.86 5.72
CA ALA A 290 -6.17 15.71 7.16
C ALA A 290 -7.55 15.71 7.86
N PHE A 291 -8.47 16.59 7.47
CA PHE A 291 -9.83 16.62 7.99
C PHE A 291 -10.63 15.36 7.67
N LEU A 292 -10.56 14.85 6.44
CA LEU A 292 -11.22 13.59 6.05
C LEU A 292 -10.69 12.41 6.86
N MET A 293 -9.37 12.33 7.01
CA MET A 293 -8.71 11.28 7.77
C MET A 293 -9.15 11.22 9.24
N GLN A 294 -9.66 12.31 9.83
CA GLN A 294 -10.17 12.30 11.22
C GLN A 294 -11.35 11.35 11.41
N ALA A 295 -12.20 11.21 10.40
CA ALA A 295 -13.33 10.29 10.44
C ALA A 295 -12.91 8.87 10.05
N SER A 296 -12.08 8.74 9.01
CA SER A 296 -11.83 7.45 8.36
C SER A 296 -10.69 6.64 9.02
N VAL A 297 -9.69 7.30 9.63
CA VAL A 297 -8.59 6.60 10.31
C VAL A 297 -9.06 5.83 11.56
N PRO A 298 -9.91 6.37 12.45
CA PRO A 298 -10.45 5.59 13.57
C PRO A 298 -11.19 4.32 13.13
N GLU A 299 -11.97 4.38 12.05
CA GLU A 299 -12.65 3.20 11.51
C GLU A 299 -11.65 2.22 10.85
N LEU A 300 -10.63 2.73 10.17
CA LEU A 300 -9.57 1.92 9.58
C LEU A 300 -8.85 1.08 10.64
N ILE A 301 -8.52 1.66 11.79
CA ILE A 301 -7.82 0.94 12.88
C ILE A 301 -8.74 0.09 13.75
N ASP A 302 -10.05 0.34 13.72
CA ASP A 302 -11.02 -0.45 14.47
C ASP A 302 -11.20 -1.85 13.86
N THR A 303 -10.65 -2.83 14.55
CA THR A 303 -10.68 -4.25 14.17
C THR A 303 -11.71 -5.07 14.94
N ARG A 304 -12.57 -4.45 15.75
CA ARG A 304 -13.61 -5.17 16.51
C ARG A 304 -14.59 -5.94 15.62
N LYS A 305 -14.75 -5.51 14.37
CA LYS A 305 -15.58 -6.16 13.34
C LYS A 305 -14.82 -7.19 12.51
N GLU A 306 -13.51 -7.36 12.71
CA GLU A 306 -12.75 -8.38 12.00
C GLU A 306 -13.09 -9.77 12.55
N PRO A 307 -13.42 -10.75 11.69
CA PRO A 307 -13.72 -12.10 12.14
C PRO A 307 -12.53 -12.73 12.88
N GLN A 308 -12.80 -13.50 13.93
CA GLN A 308 -11.77 -14.15 14.73
C GLN A 308 -10.83 -15.04 13.89
N HIS A 309 -11.37 -15.77 12.92
CA HIS A 309 -10.56 -16.63 12.04
C HIS A 309 -9.54 -15.83 11.21
N VAL A 310 -9.80 -14.56 10.89
CA VAL A 310 -8.84 -13.68 10.19
C VAL A 310 -7.74 -13.25 11.15
N LEU A 311 -8.10 -12.85 12.38
CA LEU A 311 -7.12 -12.50 13.41
C LEU A 311 -6.20 -13.68 13.73
N ASP A 312 -6.80 -14.86 13.85
CA ASP A 312 -6.07 -16.12 14.03
C ASP A 312 -5.19 -16.41 12.82
N LEU A 313 -5.66 -16.21 11.58
CA LEU A 313 -4.84 -16.42 10.38
C LEU A 313 -3.53 -15.62 10.42
N TYR A 314 -3.61 -14.31 10.71
CA TYR A 314 -2.43 -13.44 10.83
C TYR A 314 -1.54 -13.74 12.05
N GLY A 315 -2.13 -14.25 13.15
CA GLY A 315 -1.38 -14.65 14.35
C GLY A 315 -0.78 -13.50 15.17
N GLY A 316 -1.30 -12.28 15.00
CA GLY A 316 -0.86 -11.07 15.73
C GLY A 316 -2.03 -10.34 16.38
N LYS A 317 -1.73 -9.36 17.24
CA LYS A 317 -2.76 -8.52 17.87
C LYS A 317 -2.93 -7.22 17.08
N PRO A 318 -4.12 -6.91 16.55
CA PRO A 318 -4.32 -5.65 15.85
C PRO A 318 -3.94 -4.42 16.68
N GLY A 319 -3.22 -3.48 16.06
CA GLY A 319 -2.80 -2.21 16.66
C GLY A 319 -1.58 -2.30 17.58
N ASP A 320 -0.92 -3.47 17.67
CA ASP A 320 0.26 -3.65 18.55
C ASP A 320 1.58 -3.15 17.93
N GLY A 321 1.58 -2.82 16.64
CA GLY A 321 2.74 -2.35 15.89
C GLY A 321 3.58 -3.45 15.24
N SER A 322 3.18 -4.72 15.38
CA SER A 322 3.85 -5.87 14.77
C SER A 322 3.70 -5.88 13.25
N PHE A 323 4.55 -6.68 12.60
CA PHE A 323 4.43 -6.93 11.16
C PHE A 323 3.07 -7.52 10.78
N ALA A 324 2.61 -8.53 11.53
CA ALA A 324 1.29 -9.14 11.33
C ALA A 324 0.14 -8.13 11.44
N SER A 325 0.15 -7.27 12.46
CA SER A 325 -0.83 -6.19 12.60
C SER A 325 -0.81 -5.25 11.40
N ASN A 326 0.38 -4.90 10.90
CA ASN A 326 0.50 -4.01 9.75
C ASN A 326 0.12 -4.68 8.42
N CYS A 327 0.31 -5.99 8.25
CA CYS A 327 -0.20 -6.71 7.09
C CYS A 327 -1.73 -6.70 7.07
N LEU A 328 -2.38 -6.88 8.22
CA LEU A 328 -3.83 -6.73 8.35
C LEU A 328 -4.29 -5.30 8.02
N LEU A 329 -3.58 -4.30 8.53
CA LEU A 329 -3.86 -2.90 8.24
C LEU A 329 -3.66 -2.58 6.75
N ALA A 330 -2.63 -3.14 6.11
CA ALA A 330 -2.38 -3.00 4.68
C ALA A 330 -3.54 -3.57 3.86
N ARG A 331 -4.06 -4.76 4.22
CA ARG A 331 -5.27 -5.30 3.57
C ARG A 331 -6.46 -4.35 3.73
N ARG A 332 -6.69 -3.80 4.92
CA ARG A 332 -7.80 -2.85 5.18
C ARG A 332 -7.67 -1.52 4.43
N LEU A 333 -6.43 -1.04 4.23
CA LEU A 333 -6.13 0.12 3.39
C LEU A 333 -6.45 -0.18 1.92
N ALA A 334 -6.05 -1.37 1.46
CA ALA A 334 -6.31 -1.85 0.10
C ALA A 334 -7.82 -1.96 -0.21
N GLU A 335 -8.63 -2.44 0.74
CA GLU A 335 -10.09 -2.47 0.62
C GLU A 335 -10.72 -1.09 0.49
N ARG A 336 -10.12 -0.08 1.13
CA ARG A 336 -10.56 1.32 1.08
C ARG A 336 -10.00 2.09 -0.12
N GLY A 337 -9.39 1.39 -1.08
CA GLY A 337 -8.96 1.96 -2.35
C GLY A 337 -7.62 2.69 -2.34
N VAL A 338 -6.84 2.56 -1.25
CA VAL A 338 -5.46 3.08 -1.23
C VAL A 338 -4.66 2.33 -2.29
N ARG A 339 -4.01 3.08 -3.18
CA ARG A 339 -3.39 2.51 -4.39
C ARG A 339 -1.96 2.04 -4.15
N PHE A 340 -1.20 2.70 -3.28
CA PHE A 340 0.15 2.28 -2.94
C PHE A 340 0.32 2.22 -1.42
N ILE A 341 0.61 1.03 -0.90
CA ILE A 341 0.79 0.78 0.52
C ILE A 341 2.18 0.20 0.69
N GLN A 342 3.05 0.88 1.43
CA GLN A 342 4.42 0.43 1.65
C GLN A 342 4.62 0.11 3.12
N LEU A 343 4.94 -1.13 3.45
CA LEU A 343 5.23 -1.57 4.80
C LEU A 343 6.71 -1.85 4.95
N TYR A 344 7.39 -1.04 5.77
CA TYR A 344 8.74 -1.36 6.20
C TYR A 344 8.74 -2.19 7.50
N HIS A 345 9.44 -3.31 7.48
CA HIS A 345 9.74 -4.11 8.65
C HIS A 345 11.22 -4.03 8.97
N LYS A 346 11.54 -3.46 10.13
CA LYS A 346 12.92 -3.13 10.51
C LYS A 346 13.73 -4.34 10.93
N ASP A 347 15.03 -4.10 11.07
CA ASP A 347 15.97 -4.95 11.79
C ASP A 347 16.33 -6.26 11.08
N TRP A 348 16.48 -6.19 9.75
CA TRP A 348 17.03 -7.28 8.95
C TRP A 348 18.54 -7.18 8.68
N ASP A 349 19.18 -6.10 9.15
CA ASP A 349 20.61 -5.83 8.99
C ASP A 349 21.43 -6.53 10.07
N HIS A 350 21.76 -7.79 9.80
CA HIS A 350 22.52 -8.64 10.71
C HIS A 350 24.02 -8.56 10.39
N HIS A 351 24.78 -7.83 11.22
CA HIS A 351 26.25 -7.76 11.13
C HIS A 351 26.97 -8.99 11.73
N GLY A 352 26.22 -9.84 12.45
CA GLY A 352 26.68 -11.06 13.10
C GLY A 352 25.48 -11.86 13.62
N GLY A 353 25.70 -13.12 14.05
CA GLY A 353 24.61 -13.98 14.53
C GLY A 353 23.50 -14.17 13.50
N VAL A 354 23.87 -14.26 12.21
CA VAL A 354 22.92 -14.21 11.08
C VAL A 354 21.87 -15.31 11.18
N LYS A 355 22.28 -16.53 11.56
CA LYS A 355 21.38 -17.68 11.70
C LYS A 355 20.31 -17.45 12.77
N GLU A 356 20.70 -16.92 13.92
CA GLU A 356 19.79 -16.61 15.03
C GLU A 356 18.87 -15.44 14.66
N GLY A 357 19.43 -14.38 14.08
CA GLY A 357 18.70 -13.19 13.65
C GLY A 357 17.66 -13.50 12.58
N ILE A 358 18.03 -14.23 11.53
CA ILE A 358 17.10 -14.61 10.47
C ILE A 358 16.00 -15.55 10.96
N THR A 359 16.32 -16.49 11.87
CA THR A 359 15.32 -17.37 12.48
C THR A 359 14.28 -16.57 13.25
N LEU A 360 14.71 -15.58 14.03
CA LEU A 360 13.81 -14.69 14.75
C LEU A 360 12.95 -13.85 13.80
N LYS A 361 13.56 -13.25 12.76
CA LYS A 361 12.84 -12.40 11.79
C LYS A 361 11.88 -13.20 10.91
N ALA A 362 12.20 -14.43 10.55
CA ALA A 362 11.31 -15.31 9.81
C ALA A 362 10.01 -15.59 10.58
N GLN A 363 10.08 -15.80 11.90
CA GLN A 363 8.89 -16.00 12.75
C GLN A 363 7.93 -14.79 12.74
N GLU A 364 8.44 -13.59 12.45
CA GLU A 364 7.64 -12.35 12.41
C GLU A 364 6.90 -12.18 11.09
N VAL A 365 7.49 -12.64 9.98
CA VAL A 365 7.00 -12.36 8.63
C VAL A 365 6.36 -13.55 7.92
N ASP A 366 6.80 -14.77 8.19
CA ASP A 366 6.43 -15.94 7.38
C ASP A 366 4.90 -16.17 7.37
N ARG A 367 4.32 -16.34 8.57
CA ARG A 367 2.86 -16.49 8.72
C ARG A 367 2.09 -15.28 8.21
N ALA A 368 2.56 -14.07 8.51
CA ALA A 368 1.85 -12.83 8.19
C ALA A 368 1.80 -12.56 6.67
N CYS A 369 2.88 -12.87 5.94
CA CYS A 369 2.93 -12.79 4.48
C CYS A 369 1.97 -13.81 3.85
N MET A 370 2.01 -15.06 4.31
CA MET A 370 1.08 -16.10 3.85
C MET A 370 -0.38 -15.71 4.14
N ALA A 371 -0.65 -15.20 5.35
CA ALA A 371 -1.96 -14.72 5.75
C ALA A 371 -2.47 -13.59 4.86
N LEU A 372 -1.62 -12.63 4.52
CA LEU A 372 -1.97 -11.54 3.62
C LEU A 372 -2.36 -12.04 2.23
N ILE A 373 -1.54 -12.91 1.62
CA ILE A 373 -1.82 -13.51 0.30
C ILE A 373 -3.15 -14.27 0.36
N SER A 374 -3.34 -15.09 1.39
CA SER A 374 -4.54 -15.92 1.57
C SER A 374 -5.80 -15.08 1.81
N ASP A 375 -5.75 -14.04 2.65
CA ASP A 375 -6.86 -13.14 2.94
C ASP A 375 -7.25 -12.32 1.68
N LEU A 376 -6.27 -11.80 0.93
CA LEU A 376 -6.52 -11.15 -0.35
C LEU A 376 -7.17 -12.10 -1.35
N LYS A 377 -6.74 -13.37 -1.40
CA LYS A 377 -7.31 -14.39 -2.29
C LYS A 377 -8.75 -14.73 -1.92
N GLN A 378 -9.03 -14.92 -0.63
CA GLN A 378 -10.39 -15.16 -0.11
C GLN A 378 -11.37 -14.03 -0.45
N ARG A 379 -10.86 -12.80 -0.54
CA ARG A 379 -11.64 -11.61 -0.89
C ARG A 379 -11.72 -11.33 -2.40
N GLY A 380 -11.10 -12.15 -3.24
CA GLY A 380 -11.00 -11.89 -4.69
C GLY A 380 -10.18 -10.64 -5.04
N MET A 381 -9.28 -10.22 -4.15
CA MET A 381 -8.43 -9.03 -4.31
C MET A 381 -7.01 -9.36 -4.76
N LEU A 382 -6.59 -10.63 -4.67
CA LEU A 382 -5.22 -11.01 -5.07
C LEU A 382 -4.98 -10.81 -6.57
N GLU A 383 -5.99 -11.04 -7.41
CA GLU A 383 -5.91 -10.88 -8.86
C GLU A 383 -5.68 -9.43 -9.34
N ASP A 384 -6.03 -8.44 -8.50
CA ASP A 384 -5.88 -7.02 -8.80
C ASP A 384 -4.99 -6.27 -7.77
N THR A 385 -4.25 -7.02 -6.94
CA THR A 385 -3.25 -6.49 -6.00
C THR A 385 -1.88 -7.05 -6.32
N LEU A 386 -0.88 -6.17 -6.45
CA LEU A 386 0.53 -6.53 -6.57
C LEU A 386 1.19 -6.57 -5.19
#